data_AF-A0A2E9NJ70-F1
#
_entry.id   AF-A0A2E9NJ70-F1
#
_cell.length_a   1.000
_cell.length_b   1.000
_cell.length_c   1.000
_cell.angle_alpha   90.00
_cell.angle_beta   90.00
_cell.angle_gamma   90.00
#
_symmetry.space_group_name_H-M   'P 1'
#
loop_
_entity.id
_entity.type
_entity.pdbx_description
1 polymer ?
#
loop_
_entity_poly.entity_id
_entity_poly.type
_entity_poly.pdbx_seq_one_letter_code
_entity_poly.pdbx_strand_id
1 'polypeptide(L)'
;MTDVAEALGRKVEEIRAWESGDGAPTYPQLEALAYRVYKRPIAIFFFPEPPAEEDPEHSFRTLPSVEIEDLGEVPMSQGKSAEKVVQEIRRKTRRQFSAEEKIRIVLEGLRGEESIAAL
;
A
#
# COMPACT_ATOMS: atom_id res chain seq x y z
N MET A 1 -21.06 -11.39 -14.98
CA MET A 1 -21.39 -11.17 -16.41
C MET A 1 -22.11 -9.85 -16.62
N THR A 2 -23.27 -9.62 -15.97
CA THR A 2 -24.05 -8.37 -16.12
C THR A 2 -23.29 -7.13 -15.65
N ASP A 3 -22.63 -7.21 -14.50
CA ASP A 3 -21.85 -6.08 -13.96
C ASP A 3 -20.65 -5.71 -14.86
N VAL A 4 -20.06 -6.72 -15.52
CA VAL A 4 -18.96 -6.55 -16.48
C VAL A 4 -19.47 -5.87 -17.75
N ALA A 5 -20.64 -6.29 -18.24
CA ALA A 5 -21.28 -5.71 -19.41
C ALA A 5 -21.66 -4.23 -19.16
N GLU A 6 -22.20 -3.92 -17.98
CA GLU A 6 -22.52 -2.55 -17.57
C GLU A 6 -21.25 -1.69 -17.44
N ALA A 7 -20.20 -2.23 -16.81
CA ALA A 7 -18.93 -1.51 -16.62
C ALA A 7 -18.20 -1.18 -17.94
N LEU A 8 -18.36 -2.00 -18.99
CA LEU A 8 -17.79 -1.75 -20.32
C LEU A 8 -18.76 -1.08 -21.31
N GLY A 9 -20.03 -0.89 -20.94
CA GLY A 9 -21.07 -0.45 -21.86
C GLY A 9 -21.21 -1.41 -23.05
N ARG A 10 -21.15 -2.72 -22.80
CA ARG A 10 -21.27 -3.79 -23.79
C ARG A 10 -22.52 -4.62 -23.56
N LYS A 11 -22.92 -5.36 -24.59
CA LYS A 11 -24.04 -6.29 -24.51
C LYS A 11 -23.61 -7.53 -23.73
N VAL A 12 -24.52 -8.08 -22.91
CA VAL A 12 -24.25 -9.28 -22.11
C VAL A 12 -23.92 -10.48 -22.99
N GLU A 13 -24.53 -10.54 -24.17
CA GLU A 13 -24.28 -11.59 -25.18
C GLU A 13 -22.85 -11.56 -25.72
N GLU A 14 -22.26 -10.36 -25.84
CA GLU A 14 -20.89 -10.19 -26.33
C GLU A 14 -19.88 -10.65 -25.27
N ILE A 15 -20.11 -10.32 -24.00
CA ILE A 15 -19.30 -10.83 -22.88
C ILE A 15 -19.39 -12.35 -22.80
N ARG A 16 -20.58 -12.91 -23.00
CA ARG A 16 -20.79 -14.36 -23.00
C ARG A 16 -20.02 -15.07 -24.11
N ALA A 17 -19.95 -14.47 -25.29
CA ALA A 17 -19.16 -14.98 -26.40
C ALA A 17 -17.64 -14.95 -26.09
N TRP A 18 -17.16 -13.98 -25.31
CA TRP A 18 -15.78 -13.95 -24.86
C TRP A 18 -15.46 -15.05 -23.85
N GLU A 19 -16.38 -15.32 -22.92
CA GLU A 19 -16.20 -16.38 -21.91
C GLU A 19 -16.33 -17.80 -22.50
N SER A 20 -17.14 -17.99 -23.55
CA SER A 20 -17.22 -19.27 -24.27
C SER A 20 -16.07 -19.50 -25.25
N GLY A 21 -15.31 -18.45 -25.59
CA GLY A 21 -14.24 -18.49 -26.59
C GLY A 21 -14.73 -18.37 -28.04
N ASP A 22 -16.04 -18.15 -28.26
CA ASP A 22 -16.61 -17.91 -29.59
C ASP A 22 -16.25 -16.51 -30.14
N GLY A 23 -15.72 -15.64 -29.29
CA GLY A 23 -15.15 -14.36 -29.65
C GLY A 23 -14.03 -13.97 -28.68
N ALA A 24 -13.29 -12.93 -29.04
CA ALA A 24 -12.27 -12.35 -28.16
C ALA A 24 -12.39 -10.82 -28.14
N PRO A 25 -12.16 -10.18 -26.98
CA PRO A 25 -12.08 -8.73 -26.91
C PRO A 25 -10.86 -8.22 -27.68
N THR A 26 -10.95 -7.00 -28.18
CA THR A 26 -9.75 -6.31 -28.69
C THR A 26 -8.82 -5.96 -27.54
N TYR A 27 -7.53 -5.74 -27.83
CA TYR A 27 -6.55 -5.42 -26.79
C TYR A 27 -6.95 -4.24 -25.87
N PRO A 28 -7.47 -3.10 -26.38
CA PRO A 28 -7.97 -2.03 -25.52
C PRO A 28 -9.18 -2.41 -24.66
N GLN A 29 -10.03 -3.32 -25.14
CA GLN A 29 -11.18 -3.83 -24.38
C GLN A 29 -10.71 -4.76 -23.26
N LEU A 30 -9.71 -5.59 -23.54
CA LEU A 30 -9.07 -6.45 -22.55
C LEU A 30 -8.32 -5.62 -21.49
N GLU A 31 -7.66 -4.54 -21.89
CA GLU A 31 -7.02 -3.60 -20.97
C GLU A 31 -8.03 -2.93 -20.03
N ALA A 32 -9.18 -2.51 -20.57
CA ALA A 32 -10.27 -1.98 -19.77
C ALA A 32 -10.83 -3.03 -18.80
N LEU A 33 -11.03 -4.28 -19.24
CA LEU A 33 -11.44 -5.39 -18.38
C LEU A 33 -10.44 -5.60 -17.23
N ALA A 34 -9.15 -5.70 -17.55
CA ALA A 34 -8.09 -5.97 -16.61
C ALA A 34 -7.99 -4.89 -15.52
N TYR A 35 -7.83 -3.62 -15.91
CA TYR A 35 -7.55 -2.55 -14.96
C TYR A 35 -8.80 -1.87 -14.39
N ARG A 36 -9.90 -1.77 -15.15
CA ARG A 36 -11.10 -1.06 -14.66
C ARG A 36 -12.05 -1.97 -13.90
N VAL A 37 -12.23 -3.21 -14.36
CA VAL A 37 -13.19 -4.15 -13.76
C VAL A 37 -12.50 -5.05 -12.75
N TYR A 38 -11.54 -5.87 -13.20
CA TYR A 38 -10.96 -6.93 -12.37
C TYR A 38 -9.80 -6.48 -11.49
N LYS A 39 -9.27 -5.27 -11.71
CA LYS A 39 -8.13 -4.70 -10.97
C LYS A 39 -6.90 -5.63 -10.98
N ARG A 40 -6.71 -6.32 -12.10
CA ARG A 40 -5.66 -7.33 -12.30
C ARG A 40 -4.75 -6.92 -13.45
N PRO A 41 -3.46 -7.32 -13.43
CA PRO A 41 -2.58 -7.15 -14.58
C PRO A 41 -3.15 -7.84 -15.83
N ILE A 42 -3.09 -7.17 -16.98
CA ILE A 42 -3.60 -7.71 -18.26
C ILE A 42 -2.94 -9.04 -18.64
N ALA A 43 -1.69 -9.26 -18.21
CA ALA A 43 -0.93 -10.48 -18.48
C ALA A 43 -1.64 -11.76 -17.99
N ILE A 44 -2.48 -11.68 -16.95
CA ILE A 44 -3.19 -12.84 -16.39
C ILE A 44 -4.12 -13.49 -17.43
N PHE A 45 -4.70 -12.71 -18.36
CA PHE A 45 -5.58 -13.24 -19.40
C PHE A 45 -4.86 -14.04 -20.49
N PHE A 46 -3.52 -14.00 -20.52
CA PHE A 46 -2.71 -14.75 -21.48
C PHE A 46 -2.11 -16.03 -20.87
N PHE A 47 -2.45 -16.35 -19.61
CA PHE A 47 -1.96 -17.56 -18.96
C PHE A 47 -2.82 -18.76 -19.40
N PRO A 48 -2.20 -19.91 -19.71
CA PRO A 48 -2.91 -21.12 -20.16
C PRO A 48 -3.75 -21.75 -19.05
N GLU A 49 -3.37 -21.51 -17.80
CA GLU A 49 -4.09 -21.94 -16.60
C GLU A 49 -4.10 -20.75 -15.63
N PRO A 50 -5.24 -20.47 -14.96
CA PRO A 50 -5.30 -19.42 -13.96
C PRO A 50 -4.20 -19.63 -12.91
N PRO A 51 -3.37 -18.62 -12.62
CA PRO A 51 -2.37 -18.76 -11.58
C PRO A 51 -3.08 -18.99 -10.25
N ALA A 52 -2.53 -19.85 -9.39
CA ALA A 52 -3.04 -20.04 -8.05
C ALA A 52 -3.06 -18.68 -7.34
N GLU A 53 -4.26 -18.21 -7.02
CA GLU A 53 -4.44 -16.99 -6.25
C GLU A 53 -4.01 -17.33 -4.82
N GLU A 54 -2.95 -16.69 -4.34
CA GLU A 54 -2.69 -16.66 -2.90
C GLU A 54 -3.83 -15.85 -2.29
N ASP A 55 -4.83 -16.55 -1.74
CA ASP A 55 -5.85 -15.91 -0.90
C ASP A 55 -5.07 -15.22 0.22
N PRO A 56 -5.16 -13.88 0.36
CA PRO A 56 -4.58 -13.21 1.51
C PRO A 56 -5.42 -13.58 2.74
N GLU A 57 -5.33 -14.84 3.21
CA GLU A 57 -5.91 -15.32 4.47
C GLU A 57 -5.45 -14.48 5.65
N HIS A 58 -4.31 -13.82 5.49
CA HIS A 58 -3.75 -12.89 6.44
C HIS A 58 -4.08 -11.46 6.05
N SER A 59 -5.29 -11.03 6.41
CA SER A 59 -5.43 -9.65 6.87
C SER A 59 -4.47 -9.49 8.04
N PHE A 60 -3.26 -8.97 7.78
CA PHE A 60 -2.23 -8.62 8.79
C PHE A 60 -2.74 -7.63 9.86
N ARG A 61 -4.03 -7.28 9.82
CA ARG A 61 -4.73 -6.38 10.72
C ARG A 61 -5.74 -7.09 11.62
N THR A 62 -6.00 -8.38 11.41
CA THR A 62 -6.90 -9.18 12.24
C THR A 62 -6.25 -10.51 12.54
N LEU A 63 -6.15 -10.84 13.83
CA LEU A 63 -5.71 -12.16 14.28
C LEU A 63 -6.73 -13.20 13.78
N PRO A 64 -6.29 -14.31 13.17
CA PRO A 64 -7.17 -15.43 12.84
C PRO A 64 -7.85 -15.94 14.11
N SER A 65 -9.13 -16.30 14.01
CA SER A 65 -9.96 -16.67 15.17
C SER A 65 -9.38 -17.80 16.02
N VAL A 66 -8.60 -18.68 15.40
CA VAL A 66 -7.89 -19.80 16.04
C VAL A 66 -6.85 -19.34 17.06
N GLU A 67 -6.20 -18.19 16.84
CA GLU A 67 -5.20 -17.65 17.77
C GLU A 67 -5.84 -16.88 18.93
N ILE A 68 -7.12 -16.47 18.82
CA ILE A 68 -7.83 -15.71 19.85
C ILE A 68 -8.15 -16.59 21.08
N GLU A 69 -8.37 -17.89 20.88
CA GLU A 69 -8.67 -18.84 21.97
C GLU A 69 -7.44 -19.19 22.83
N ASP A 70 -6.23 -19.14 22.25
CA ASP A 70 -4.98 -19.46 22.94
C ASP A 70 -4.33 -18.22 23.58
N LEU A 71 -4.75 -17.03 23.16
CA LEU A 71 -4.39 -15.76 23.76
C LEU A 71 -5.32 -15.48 24.95
N GLY A 72 -4.99 -16.07 26.10
CA GLY A 72 -5.61 -15.71 27.38
C GLY A 72 -5.68 -14.19 27.56
N GLU A 73 -6.77 -13.72 28.18
CA GLU A 73 -7.17 -12.33 28.47
C GLU A 73 -6.07 -11.29 28.19
N VAL A 74 -5.99 -10.82 26.94
CA VAL A 74 -4.96 -9.86 26.53
C VAL A 74 -5.25 -8.55 27.25
N PRO A 75 -4.40 -8.07 28.18
CA PRO A 75 -4.59 -6.73 28.70
C PRO A 75 -4.41 -5.79 27.54
N MET A 76 -5.46 -5.03 27.21
CA MET A 76 -5.44 -3.95 26.25
C MET A 76 -4.29 -3.00 26.62
N SER A 77 -3.12 -3.24 26.05
CA SER A 77 -1.95 -2.43 26.34
C SER A 77 -2.24 -1.06 25.74
N GLN A 78 -2.37 -0.05 26.60
CA GLN A 78 -2.36 1.34 26.16
C GLN A 78 -0.95 1.63 25.65
N GLY A 79 -0.68 1.23 24.41
CA GLY A 79 0.53 1.58 23.70
C GLY A 79 0.68 3.10 23.77
N LYS A 80 1.85 3.58 24.19
CA LYS A 80 2.14 5.01 24.21
C LYS A 80 1.83 5.58 22.82
N SER A 81 1.06 6.67 22.75
CA SER A 81 0.75 7.37 21.49
C SER A 81 2.01 7.48 20.64
N ALA A 82 1.90 7.17 19.33
CA ALA A 82 3.02 7.20 18.39
C ALA A 82 3.79 8.54 18.45
N GLU A 83 3.09 9.64 18.75
CA GLU A 83 3.68 10.96 18.95
C GLU A 83 4.69 11.00 20.11
N LYS A 84 4.37 10.36 21.23
CA LYS A 84 5.28 10.26 22.39
C LYS A 84 6.51 9.44 22.04
N VAL A 85 6.36 8.40 21.23
CA VAL A 85 7.48 7.58 20.76
C VAL A 85 8.39 8.41 19.85
N VAL A 86 7.83 9.15 18.89
CA VAL A 86 8.58 10.05 18.00
C VAL A 86 9.29 11.16 18.78
N GLN A 87 8.61 11.75 19.76
CA GLN A 87 9.20 12.77 20.64
C GLN A 87 10.37 12.20 21.45
N GLU A 88 10.25 10.96 21.95
CA GLU A 88 11.31 10.31 22.71
C GLU A 88 12.53 9.98 21.82
N ILE A 89 12.31 9.51 20.59
CA ILE A 89 13.36 9.30 19.60
C ILE A 89 14.08 10.62 19.32
N ARG A 90 13.34 11.67 18.93
CA ARG A 90 13.92 13.00 18.66
C ARG A 90 14.71 13.53 19.84
N ARG A 91 14.20 13.36 21.07
CA ARG A 91 14.91 13.79 22.29
C ARG A 91 16.21 13.02 22.48
N LYS A 92 16.22 11.70 22.28
CA LYS A 92 17.39 10.83 22.45
C LYS A 92 18.43 11.02 21.34
N THR A 93 18.01 11.28 20.11
CA THR A 93 18.92 11.43 18.96
C THR A 93 19.31 12.88 18.67
N ARG A 94 18.76 13.87 19.38
CA ARG A 94 19.12 15.29 19.19
C ARG A 94 20.59 15.54 19.54
N ARG A 95 21.34 15.98 18.54
CA ARG A 95 22.71 16.48 18.71
C ARG A 95 22.71 17.69 19.63
N GLN A 96 23.49 17.64 20.71
CA GLN A 96 23.67 18.79 21.59
C GLN A 96 24.89 19.57 21.10
N PHE A 97 24.74 20.89 21.01
CA PHE A 97 25.82 21.81 20.67
C PHE A 97 26.05 22.74 21.87
N SER A 98 27.31 23.03 22.17
CA SER A 98 27.69 24.08 23.13
C SER A 98 27.25 25.46 22.66
N ALA A 99 27.27 26.46 23.54
CA ALA A 99 26.96 27.84 23.17
C ALA A 99 27.89 28.34 22.06
N GLU A 100 29.19 28.03 22.15
CA GLU A 100 30.21 28.42 21.17
C GLU A 100 30.01 27.75 19.81
N GLU A 101 29.67 26.46 19.78
CA GLU A 101 29.37 25.74 18.54
C GLU A 101 28.11 26.27 17.87
N LYS A 102 27.06 26.56 18.65
CA LYS A 102 25.83 27.19 18.11
C LYS A 102 26.13 28.54 17.47
N ILE A 103 26.92 29.37 18.16
CA ILE A 103 27.34 30.69 17.63
C ILE A 103 28.15 30.50 16.34
N ARG A 104 29.09 29.55 16.30
CA ARG A 104 29.88 29.24 15.12
C ARG A 104 29.01 28.82 13.93
N ILE A 105 28.12 27.85 14.12
CA ILE A 105 27.20 27.34 13.09
C ILE A 105 26.35 28.49 12.52
N VAL A 106 25.84 29.38 13.37
CA VAL A 106 25.04 30.53 12.93
C VAL A 106 25.88 31.52 12.12
N LEU A 107 27.10 31.84 12.56
CA LEU A 107 27.99 32.75 11.84
C LEU A 107 28.43 32.20 10.48
N GLU A 108 28.71 30.90 10.42
CA GLU A 108 29.07 30.18 9.19
C GLU A 108 27.90 30.11 8.21
N GLY A 109 26.69 29.85 8.72
CA GLY A 109 25.47 29.88 7.92
C GLY A 109 25.08 31.25 7.40
N LEU A 110 25.30 32.33 8.17
CA LEU A 110 25.11 33.70 7.71
C LEU A 110 26.16 34.14 6.66
N ARG A 111 27.36 33.54 6.71
CA ARG A 111 28.41 33.74 5.71
C ARG A 111 28.16 32.94 4.41
N GLY A 112 27.24 31.98 4.44
CA GLY A 112 26.80 31.18 3.29
C GLY A 112 27.70 29.99 2.97
N GLU A 113 28.59 29.61 3.90
CA GLU A 113 29.56 28.52 3.71
C GLU A 113 28.95 27.13 4.00
N GLU A 114 28.01 27.04 4.96
CA GLU A 114 27.23 25.83 5.26
C GLU A 114 25.73 26.13 5.44
N SER A 115 24.85 25.23 4.99
CA SER A 115 23.40 25.41 5.16
C SER A 115 22.95 24.99 6.56
N ILE A 116 22.35 25.93 7.31
CA ILE A 116 21.80 25.70 8.66
C ILE A 116 20.71 24.61 8.66
N ALA A 117 20.02 24.42 7.53
CA ALA A 117 18.92 23.47 7.40
C ALA A 117 19.36 21.98 7.33
N ALA A 118 20.66 21.72 7.20
CA ALA A 118 21.20 20.36 7.07
C ALA A 118 21.56 19.71 8.43
N LEU A 119 21.33 20.41 9.55
CA LEU A 119 21.67 20.01 10.93
C LEU A 119 20.42 19.73 11.77
#